data_AF-A0AA88J810-F1
#
_entry.id   AF-A0AA88J810-F1
#
_cell.length_a   1.000
_cell.length_b   1.000
_cell.length_c   1.000
_cell.angle_alpha   90.00
_cell.angle_beta   90.00
_cell.angle_gamma   90.00
#
_symmetry.space_group_name_H-M   'P 1'
#
loop_
_entity.id
_entity.type
_entity.pdbx_description
1 polymer ?
#
loop_
_entity_poly.entity_id
_entity_poly.type
_entity_poly.pdbx_seq_one_letter_code
_entity_poly.pdbx_strand_id
1 'polypeptide(L)'
;MALELVGGAFLSSLLKTLFDKMASSEVLDFFREKNLNPGLLKKLKILLISAEAVLDDAEGKQLGNRQVREWLHELKEAIYAAEDLMIEISDECLPTDVEYKSSSRPREVMRLTLPAFSKTACEKEIEPKIQEIIDTLKLLLEQKTHLGLAETSVHNGSYNSQRLLATSIVEESDVYGREDDKEKIIDLLL
;
A
#
# COMPACT_ATOMS: atom_id res chain seq x y z
N MET A 1 -6.16 19.24 10.23
CA MET A 1 -5.68 17.86 10.45
C MET A 1 -6.67 16.90 9.81
N ALA A 2 -6.62 16.73 8.48
CA ALA A 2 -7.68 16.02 7.73
C ALA A 2 -7.16 14.88 6.84
N LEU A 3 -5.89 14.47 7.00
CA LEU A 3 -5.28 13.45 6.13
C LEU A 3 -5.39 12.02 6.67
N GLU A 4 -5.76 11.81 7.94
CA GLU A 4 -5.69 10.47 8.55
C GLU A 4 -6.94 9.59 8.33
N LEU A 5 -8.03 10.13 7.77
CA LEU A 5 -9.28 9.37 7.57
C LEU A 5 -9.42 8.70 6.19
N VAL A 6 -8.46 8.91 5.27
CA VAL A 6 -8.50 8.37 3.89
C VAL A 6 -7.43 7.27 3.69
N GLY A 7 -6.97 6.64 4.78
CA GLY A 7 -5.88 5.65 4.76
C GLY A 7 -6.24 4.31 4.08
N GLY A 8 -7.46 3.81 4.24
CA GLY A 8 -7.82 2.44 3.80
C GLY A 8 -7.85 2.25 2.32
N ALA A 9 -8.53 3.16 1.61
CA ALA A 9 -8.53 3.14 0.16
C ALA A 9 -7.10 3.23 -0.42
N PHE A 10 -6.23 3.98 0.26
CA PHE A 10 -4.84 4.11 -0.16
C PHE A 10 -4.06 2.82 0.03
N LEU A 11 -4.07 2.21 1.23
CA LEU A 11 -3.29 1.01 1.50
C LEU A 11 -3.78 -0.23 0.74
N SER A 12 -5.09 -0.41 0.58
CA SER A 12 -5.61 -1.49 -0.27
C SER A 12 -5.20 -1.29 -1.73
N SER A 13 -5.22 -0.05 -2.24
CA SER A 13 -4.75 0.25 -3.61
C SER A 13 -3.24 0.03 -3.78
N LEU A 14 -2.46 0.33 -2.74
CA LEU A 14 -1.03 0.12 -2.71
C LEU A 14 -0.69 -1.38 -2.71
N LEU A 15 -1.35 -2.15 -1.85
CA LEU A 15 -1.20 -3.62 -1.81
C LEU A 15 -1.55 -4.25 -3.16
N LYS A 16 -2.61 -3.78 -3.82
CA LYS A 16 -2.95 -4.24 -5.17
C LYS A 16 -1.83 -3.95 -6.17
N THR A 17 -1.31 -2.73 -6.18
CA THR A 17 -0.19 -2.33 -7.05
C THR A 17 1.05 -3.16 -6.77
N LEU A 18 1.33 -3.44 -5.49
CA LEU A 18 2.42 -4.30 -5.06
C LEU A 18 2.22 -5.76 -5.52
N PHE A 19 1.00 -6.30 -5.44
CA PHE A 19 0.68 -7.64 -5.96
C PHE A 19 0.88 -7.73 -7.47
N ASP A 20 0.51 -6.70 -8.22
CA ASP A 20 0.71 -6.63 -9.66
C ASP A 20 2.21 -6.55 -9.98
N LYS A 21 2.98 -5.73 -9.26
CA LYS A 21 4.46 -5.67 -9.38
C LYS A 21 5.13 -7.00 -9.04
N MET A 22 4.73 -7.68 -7.97
CA MET A 22 5.26 -9.02 -7.63
C MET A 22 4.90 -10.09 -8.67
N ALA A 23 3.82 -9.90 -9.41
CA ALA A 23 3.41 -10.79 -10.50
C ALA A 23 3.96 -10.38 -11.87
N SER A 24 4.72 -9.28 -11.95
CA SER A 24 5.32 -8.78 -13.17
C SER A 24 6.35 -9.77 -13.73
N SER A 25 6.48 -9.82 -15.06
CA SER A 25 7.50 -10.62 -15.74
C SER A 25 8.90 -10.23 -15.28
N GLU A 26 9.10 -8.95 -15.03
CA GLU A 26 10.33 -8.28 -14.61
C GLU A 26 10.86 -8.90 -13.30
N VAL A 27 10.01 -8.95 -12.27
CA VAL A 27 10.37 -9.53 -10.97
C VAL A 27 10.51 -11.05 -11.08
N LEU A 28 9.63 -11.73 -11.83
CA LEU A 28 9.68 -13.19 -11.94
C LEU A 28 10.91 -13.68 -12.73
N ASP A 29 11.26 -12.99 -13.80
CA ASP A 29 12.44 -13.29 -14.61
C ASP A 29 13.71 -12.95 -13.84
N PHE A 30 13.72 -11.87 -13.05
CA PHE A 30 14.83 -11.59 -12.14
C PHE A 30 15.08 -12.75 -11.16
N PHE A 31 14.04 -13.24 -10.46
CA PHE A 31 14.16 -14.39 -9.56
C PHE A 31 14.66 -15.64 -10.28
N ARG A 32 14.24 -15.85 -11.54
CA ARG A 32 14.69 -16.98 -12.36
C ARG A 32 16.14 -16.86 -12.80
N GLU A 33 16.53 -15.71 -13.34
CA GLU A 33 17.89 -15.45 -13.82
C GLU A 33 18.92 -15.51 -12.70
N LYS A 34 18.53 -15.08 -11.51
CA LYS A 34 19.38 -15.02 -10.31
C LYS A 34 19.30 -16.26 -9.43
N ASN A 35 18.53 -17.28 -9.82
CA ASN A 35 18.29 -18.48 -9.01
C ASN A 35 17.84 -18.18 -7.56
N LEU A 36 17.13 -17.07 -7.36
CA LEU A 36 16.59 -16.71 -6.04
C LEU A 36 15.46 -17.64 -5.66
N ASN A 37 15.22 -17.82 -4.36
CA ASN A 37 14.16 -18.70 -3.89
C ASN A 37 12.76 -18.12 -4.20
N PRO A 38 11.99 -18.70 -5.15
CA PRO A 38 10.64 -18.19 -5.48
C PRO A 38 9.66 -18.38 -4.32
N GLY A 39 10.00 -19.23 -3.36
CA GLY A 39 9.24 -19.42 -2.13
C GLY A 39 9.22 -18.17 -1.24
N LEU A 40 10.23 -17.29 -1.32
CA LEU A 40 10.24 -16.03 -0.57
C LEU A 40 9.15 -15.08 -1.06
N LEU A 41 9.06 -14.87 -2.37
CA LEU A 41 8.03 -14.04 -2.99
C LEU A 41 6.62 -14.57 -2.69
N LYS A 42 6.43 -15.90 -2.74
CA LYS A 42 5.17 -16.54 -2.38
C LYS A 42 4.81 -16.33 -0.90
N LYS A 43 5.78 -16.44 0.02
CA LYS A 43 5.58 -16.20 1.45
C LYS A 43 5.19 -14.75 1.72
N LEU A 44 5.93 -13.80 1.14
CA LEU A 44 5.63 -12.36 1.24
C LEU A 44 4.20 -12.07 0.79
N LYS A 45 3.81 -12.58 -0.39
CA LYS A 45 2.45 -12.43 -0.91
C LYS A 45 1.38 -12.97 0.05
N ILE A 46 1.58 -14.15 0.63
CA ILE A 46 0.62 -14.74 1.58
C ILE A 46 0.49 -13.87 2.84
N LEU A 47 1.60 -13.36 3.38
CA LEU A 47 1.57 -12.52 4.59
C LEU A 47 0.87 -11.18 4.32
N LEU A 48 1.12 -10.56 3.15
CA LEU A 48 0.45 -9.33 2.74
C LEU A 48 -1.06 -9.52 2.55
N ILE A 49 -1.50 -10.67 1.99
CA ILE A 49 -2.95 -11.00 1.91
C ILE A 49 -3.56 -11.12 3.30
N SER A 50 -2.86 -11.78 4.24
CA SER A 50 -3.32 -11.89 5.63
C SER A 50 -3.40 -10.53 6.33
N ALA A 51 -2.50 -9.61 5.99
CA ALA A 51 -2.50 -8.24 6.51
C ALA A 51 -3.64 -7.38 5.89
N GLU A 52 -3.92 -7.55 4.59
CA GLU A 52 -5.04 -6.89 3.90
C GLU A 52 -6.37 -7.23 4.57
N ALA A 53 -6.57 -8.50 4.94
CA ALA A 53 -7.81 -8.98 5.55
C ALA A 53 -8.16 -8.35 6.91
N VAL A 54 -7.18 -7.76 7.59
CA VAL A 54 -7.35 -7.14 8.92
C VAL A 54 -7.25 -5.63 8.89
N LEU A 55 -6.93 -5.08 7.71
CA LEU A 55 -6.64 -3.68 7.53
C LEU A 55 -7.86 -2.81 7.85
N ASP A 56 -9.04 -3.18 7.34
CA ASP A 56 -10.29 -2.46 7.58
C ASP A 56 -10.64 -2.36 9.08
N ASP A 57 -10.51 -3.46 9.82
CA ASP A 57 -10.78 -3.51 11.25
C ASP A 57 -9.74 -2.71 12.05
N ALA A 58 -8.46 -2.81 11.68
CA ALA A 58 -7.40 -2.04 12.29
C ALA A 58 -7.61 -0.53 12.11
N GLU A 59 -8.02 -0.09 10.91
CA GLU A 59 -8.30 1.31 10.64
C GLU A 59 -9.50 1.85 11.42
N GLY A 60 -10.55 1.04 11.57
CA GLY A 60 -11.69 1.40 12.43
C GLY A 60 -11.29 1.59 13.89
N LYS A 61 -10.30 0.82 14.37
CA LYS A 61 -9.83 0.85 15.76
C LYS A 61 -8.69 1.84 16.02
N GLN A 62 -8.02 2.37 14.99
CA GLN A 62 -6.83 3.24 15.13
C GLN A 62 -7.07 4.54 15.92
N LEU A 63 -8.31 5.05 15.89
CA LEU A 63 -8.71 6.27 16.60
C LEU A 63 -8.86 6.03 18.10
N GLY A 64 -9.29 4.83 18.49
CA GLY A 64 -9.56 4.45 19.88
C GLY A 64 -8.42 3.69 20.57
N ASN A 65 -7.50 3.08 19.80
CA ASN A 65 -6.41 2.28 20.36
C ASN A 65 -5.04 2.69 19.81
N ARG A 66 -4.19 3.23 20.68
CA ARG A 66 -2.82 3.64 20.35
C ARG A 66 -1.97 2.47 19.85
N GLN A 67 -2.14 1.28 20.41
CA GLN A 67 -1.37 0.09 20.01
C GLN A 67 -1.73 -0.34 18.59
N VAL A 68 -3.00 -0.21 18.19
CA VAL A 68 -3.44 -0.49 16.81
C VAL A 68 -2.88 0.55 15.84
N ARG A 69 -2.75 1.82 16.27
CA ARG A 69 -2.12 2.86 15.46
C ARG A 69 -0.63 2.59 15.23
N GLU A 70 0.09 2.22 16.27
CA GLU A 70 1.52 1.83 16.17
C GLU A 70 1.66 0.60 15.28
N TRP A 71 0.81 -0.43 15.44
CA TRP A 71 0.79 -1.60 14.59
C TRP A 71 0.53 -1.28 13.11
N LEU A 72 -0.42 -0.39 12.81
CA LEU A 72 -0.69 0.09 11.45
C LEU A 72 0.48 0.87 10.87
N HIS A 73 1.19 1.64 11.69
CA HIS A 73 2.38 2.35 11.24
C HIS A 73 3.47 1.39 10.80
N GLU A 74 3.78 0.39 11.63
CA GLU A 74 4.76 -0.66 11.30
C GLU A 74 4.36 -1.46 10.06
N LEU A 75 3.06 -1.76 9.90
CA LEU A 75 2.55 -2.43 8.70
C LEU A 75 2.78 -1.57 7.44
N LYS A 76 2.58 -0.25 7.53
CA LYS A 76 2.83 0.69 6.41
C LYS A 76 4.30 0.68 6.03
N GLU A 77 5.20 0.77 7.00
CA GLU A 77 6.65 0.71 6.74
C GLU A 77 7.05 -0.59 6.05
N ALA A 78 6.49 -1.74 6.47
CA ALA A 78 6.75 -3.03 5.83
C ALA A 78 6.24 -3.09 4.38
N ILE A 79 5.07 -2.48 4.10
CA ILE A 79 4.52 -2.42 2.73
C ILE A 79 5.38 -1.52 1.84
N TYR A 80 5.82 -0.35 2.34
CA TYR A 80 6.70 0.53 1.58
C TYR A 80 8.05 -0.13 1.29
N ALA A 81 8.66 -0.78 2.28
CA ALA A 81 9.90 -1.53 2.08
C ALA A 81 9.73 -2.62 1.01
N ALA A 82 8.57 -3.29 0.98
CA ALA A 82 8.28 -4.29 -0.05
C ALA A 82 8.11 -3.66 -1.43
N GLU A 83 7.46 -2.50 -1.54
CA GLU A 83 7.33 -1.78 -2.80
C GLU A 83 8.68 -1.29 -3.32
N ASP A 84 9.48 -0.66 -2.46
CA ASP A 84 10.81 -0.15 -2.79
C ASP A 84 11.68 -1.28 -3.34
N LEU A 85 11.62 -2.48 -2.75
CA LEU A 85 12.30 -3.66 -3.28
C LEU A 85 11.82 -4.09 -4.66
N MET A 86 10.51 -4.07 -4.92
CA MET A 86 10.00 -4.43 -6.25
C MET A 86 10.41 -3.40 -7.30
N ILE A 87 10.49 -2.12 -6.92
CA ILE A 87 11.02 -1.05 -7.77
C ILE A 87 12.52 -1.25 -8.01
N GLU A 88 13.31 -1.51 -6.97
CA GLU A 88 14.76 -1.79 -7.06
C GLU A 88 15.04 -2.95 -8.03
N ILE A 89 14.26 -4.03 -7.96
CA ILE A 89 14.35 -5.17 -8.89
C ILE A 89 14.04 -4.75 -10.33
N SER A 90 12.98 -3.96 -10.53
CA SER A 90 12.49 -3.56 -11.85
C SER A 90 13.39 -2.52 -12.53
N ASP A 91 13.82 -1.50 -11.80
CA ASP A 91 14.57 -0.36 -12.35
C ASP A 91 16.08 -0.57 -12.34
N GLU A 92 16.66 -1.14 -11.27
CA GLU A 92 18.11 -1.22 -11.12
C GLU A 92 18.72 -2.52 -11.66
N CYS A 93 17.90 -3.56 -11.79
CA CYS A 93 18.38 -4.91 -12.07
C CYS A 93 17.94 -5.48 -13.44
N LEU A 94 17.06 -4.79 -14.16
CA LEU A 94 16.80 -5.06 -15.58
C LEU A 94 17.81 -4.38 -16.49
N PRO A 95 18.28 -5.03 -17.57
CA PRO A 95 19.13 -4.37 -18.55
C PRO A 95 18.32 -3.24 -19.19
N THR A 96 18.71 -1.98 -18.94
CA THR A 96 18.28 -0.87 -19.78
C THR A 96 18.78 -1.15 -21.19
N ASP A 97 17.92 -1.68 -22.05
CA ASP A 97 18.12 -1.65 -23.49
C ASP A 97 17.96 -0.20 -23.96
N VAL A 98 18.91 0.67 -23.58
CA VAL A 98 19.14 1.93 -24.28
C VAL A 98 19.73 1.58 -25.63
N GLU A 99 18.83 1.24 -26.54
CA GLU A 99 19.06 1.07 -27.97
C GLU A 99 19.56 2.40 -28.54
N TYR A 100 20.87 2.63 -28.49
CA TYR A 100 21.52 3.66 -29.31
C TYR A 100 21.39 3.25 -30.78
N LYS A 101 20.32 3.73 -31.42
CA LYS A 101 20.22 3.78 -32.88
C LYS A 101 21.22 4.80 -33.41
N SER A 102 22.47 4.40 -33.59
CA SER A 102 23.40 5.07 -34.49
C SER A 102 24.19 4.07 -35.34
N SER A 103 23.71 3.95 -36.57
CA SER A 103 24.46 3.68 -37.81
C SER A 103 25.75 2.83 -37.76
N SER A 104 25.69 1.72 -38.52
CA SER A 104 26.76 1.18 -39.38
C SER A 104 27.90 0.34 -38.76
N ARG A 105 27.73 -0.99 -38.88
CA ARG A 105 28.74 -2.08 -39.06
C ARG A 105 29.59 -2.51 -37.83
N PRO A 106 30.21 -3.72 -37.87
CA PRO A 106 29.59 -5.02 -37.69
C PRO A 106 30.02 -5.68 -36.35
N ARG A 107 29.05 -6.39 -35.76
CA ARG A 107 29.16 -7.59 -34.91
C ARG A 107 30.57 -8.04 -34.50
N GLU A 108 31.15 -7.45 -33.46
CA GLU A 108 32.01 -8.10 -32.46
C GLU A 108 32.36 -7.06 -31.37
N VAL A 109 32.44 -7.50 -30.11
CA VAL A 109 32.95 -6.78 -28.94
C VAL A 109 32.20 -5.53 -28.44
N MET A 110 31.02 -5.73 -27.83
CA MET A 110 30.53 -4.81 -26.78
C MET A 110 29.73 -5.57 -25.72
N ARG A 111 30.43 -6.45 -24.98
CA ARG A 111 29.87 -7.18 -23.81
C ARG A 111 30.49 -6.75 -22.48
N LEU A 112 31.22 -5.65 -22.46
CA LEU A 112 31.90 -5.10 -21.29
C LEU A 112 31.92 -3.59 -21.56
N THR A 113 31.06 -2.76 -20.98
CA THR A 113 31.20 -2.28 -19.60
C THR A 113 29.89 -1.64 -19.12
N LEU A 114 29.09 -2.40 -18.37
CA LEU A 114 28.40 -1.85 -17.20
C LEU A 114 29.04 -2.58 -16.00
N PRO A 115 29.29 -1.91 -14.88
CA PRO A 115 30.11 -2.49 -13.82
C PRO A 115 29.41 -3.76 -13.32
N ALA A 116 30.07 -4.91 -13.47
CA ALA A 116 29.65 -6.19 -12.90
C ALA A 116 29.45 -6.13 -11.36
N PHE A 117 29.85 -5.01 -10.74
CA PHE A 117 29.60 -4.66 -9.35
C PHE A 117 28.13 -4.34 -9.04
N SER A 118 27.31 -3.83 -9.98
CA SER A 118 25.88 -3.56 -9.69
C SER A 118 25.04 -4.85 -9.75
N LYS A 119 25.26 -5.70 -10.75
CA LYS A 119 24.47 -6.93 -10.95
C LYS A 119 24.65 -8.02 -9.88
N THR A 120 25.78 -8.02 -9.17
CA THR A 120 26.10 -9.03 -8.13
C THR A 120 25.88 -8.52 -6.70
N ALA A 121 25.85 -7.19 -6.50
CA ALA A 121 25.45 -6.58 -5.23
C ALA A 121 23.93 -6.71 -5.01
N CYS A 122 23.14 -6.39 -6.05
CA CYS A 122 21.68 -6.55 -6.07
C CYS A 122 21.24 -7.97 -5.64
N GLU A 123 21.91 -9.01 -6.14
CA GLU A 123 21.57 -10.42 -5.84
C GLU A 123 21.76 -10.81 -4.37
N LYS A 124 22.85 -10.37 -3.73
CA LYS A 124 23.17 -10.75 -2.35
C LYS A 124 22.39 -9.95 -1.31
N GLU A 125 21.86 -8.80 -1.68
CA GLU A 125 21.12 -7.93 -0.78
C GLU A 125 19.60 -8.14 -0.85
N ILE A 126 19.05 -8.59 -1.99
CA ILE A 126 17.60 -8.74 -2.14
C ILE A 126 17.03 -9.88 -1.28
N GLU A 127 17.64 -11.07 -1.27
CA GLU A 127 17.14 -12.17 -0.42
C GLU A 127 17.06 -11.81 1.07
N PRO A 128 18.12 -11.27 1.71
CA PRO A 128 18.03 -10.88 3.11
C PRO A 128 17.04 -9.74 3.36
N LYS A 129 16.94 -8.75 2.46
CA LYS A 129 15.94 -7.67 2.57
C LYS A 129 14.50 -8.22 2.52
N ILE A 130 14.21 -9.14 1.60
CA ILE A 130 12.88 -9.79 1.52
C ILE A 130 12.62 -10.62 2.78
N GLN A 131 13.64 -11.33 3.27
CA GLN A 131 13.52 -12.13 4.48
C GLN A 131 13.22 -11.27 5.71
N GLU A 132 13.87 -10.11 5.84
CA GLU A 132 13.61 -9.13 6.89
C GLU A 132 12.16 -8.65 6.86
N ILE A 133 11.62 -8.27 5.69
CA ILE A 133 10.21 -7.86 5.55
C ILE A 133 9.25 -9.00 5.89
N ILE A 134 9.59 -10.23 5.48
CA ILE A 134 8.78 -11.41 5.83
C ILE A 134 8.74 -11.60 7.35
N ASP A 135 9.86 -11.40 8.04
CA ASP A 135 9.95 -11.62 9.47
C ASP A 135 9.27 -10.48 10.26
N THR A 136 9.36 -9.22 9.81
CA THR A 136 8.56 -8.13 10.39
C THR A 136 7.07 -8.35 10.19
N LEU A 137 6.62 -8.75 9.00
CA LEU A 137 5.21 -9.07 8.74
C LEU A 137 4.69 -10.24 9.58
N LYS A 138 5.51 -11.27 9.81
CA LYS A 138 5.12 -12.37 10.73
C LYS A 138 4.95 -11.88 12.15
N LEU A 139 5.90 -11.09 12.67
CA LEU A 139 5.80 -10.52 14.02
C LEU A 139 4.53 -9.67 14.17
N LEU A 140 4.21 -8.87 13.16
CA LEU A 140 2.96 -8.10 13.14
C LEU A 140 1.72 -8.99 13.13
N LEU A 141 1.71 -10.07 12.35
CA LEU A 141 0.59 -11.02 12.31
C LEU A 141 0.46 -11.85 13.60
N GLU A 142 1.54 -12.09 14.33
CA GLU A 142 1.48 -12.66 15.68
C GLU A 142 0.92 -11.65 16.68
N GLN A 143 1.32 -10.38 16.59
CA GLN A 143 0.78 -9.31 17.45
C GLN A 143 -0.70 -9.03 17.21
N LYS A 144 -1.19 -9.23 15.98
CA LYS A 144 -2.61 -9.08 15.59
C LYS A 144 -3.56 -9.81 16.54
N THR A 145 -3.24 -11.04 16.94
CA THR A 145 -4.11 -11.83 17.84
C THR A 145 -4.22 -11.22 19.23
N HIS A 146 -3.15 -10.59 19.71
CA HIS A 146 -3.13 -9.89 20.98
C HIS A 146 -3.89 -8.56 20.93
N LEU A 147 -3.92 -7.91 19.77
CA LEU A 147 -4.64 -6.65 19.54
C LEU A 147 -6.14 -6.85 19.27
N GLY A 148 -6.61 -8.10 19.16
CA GLY A 148 -8.01 -8.40 18.87
C GLY A 148 -8.46 -7.90 17.50
N LEU A 149 -7.53 -7.89 16.53
CA LEU A 149 -7.83 -7.54 15.15
C LEU A 149 -8.51 -8.73 14.46
N ALA A 150 -9.74 -8.51 14.03
CA ALA A 150 -10.55 -9.52 13.36
C ALA A 150 -10.35 -9.43 11.85
N GLU A 151 -10.29 -10.58 11.17
CA GLU A 151 -10.45 -10.59 9.72
C GLU A 151 -11.87 -10.12 9.42
N THR A 152 -12.03 -9.19 8.48
CA THR A 152 -13.33 -8.71 8.06
C THR A 152 -14.06 -9.86 7.37
N SER A 153 -14.72 -10.72 8.14
CA SER A 153 -15.64 -11.71 7.60
C SER A 153 -16.72 -10.91 6.87
N VAL A 154 -16.92 -11.20 5.59
CA VAL A 154 -17.92 -10.59 4.69
C VAL A 154 -19.38 -10.85 5.14
N HIS A 155 -19.58 -11.22 6.41
CA HIS A 155 -20.89 -11.29 7.03
C HIS A 155 -21.25 -9.94 7.65
N ASN A 156 -22.08 -9.21 6.89
CA ASN A 156 -23.21 -8.42 7.37
C ASN A 156 -23.13 -7.96 8.82
N GLY A 157 -22.84 -6.67 9.03
CA GLY A 157 -22.98 -6.11 10.36
C GLY A 157 -22.51 -4.67 10.46
N SER A 158 -23.32 -3.76 9.93
CA SER A 158 -23.41 -2.41 10.47
C SER A 158 -22.10 -1.62 10.45
N TYR A 159 -21.69 -1.15 9.28
CA TYR A 159 -20.94 0.10 9.22
C TYR A 159 -21.84 1.20 9.78
N ASN A 160 -21.81 1.38 11.10
CA ASN A 160 -22.22 2.62 11.74
C ASN A 160 -21.17 3.69 11.41
N SER A 161 -20.95 3.93 10.11
CA SER A 161 -20.71 5.29 9.69
C SER A 161 -22.07 5.98 9.81
N GLN A 162 -22.44 6.32 11.05
CA GLN A 162 -23.31 7.46 11.26
C GLN A 162 -22.50 8.69 10.83
N ARG A 163 -22.31 8.83 9.51
CA ARG A 163 -22.40 10.14 8.90
C ARG A 163 -23.71 10.67 9.44
N LEU A 164 -23.64 11.68 10.30
CA LEU A 164 -24.81 12.42 10.71
C LEU A 164 -25.44 12.91 9.40
N LEU A 165 -26.43 12.15 8.91
CA LEU A 165 -27.38 12.67 7.96
C LEU A 165 -27.96 13.86 8.68
N ALA A 166 -27.74 15.06 8.14
CA ALA A 166 -28.56 16.19 8.48
C ALA A 166 -29.98 15.79 8.06
N THR A 167 -30.73 15.19 8.98
CA THR A 167 -32.15 14.94 8.80
C THR A 167 -32.79 16.31 8.85
N SER A 168 -32.87 16.96 7.69
CA SER A 168 -33.83 18.03 7.48
C SER A 168 -35.21 17.37 7.37
N ILE A 169 -35.77 16.97 8.49
CA ILE A 169 -37.21 16.90 8.64
C ILE A 169 -37.55 18.16 9.44
N VAL A 170 -37.99 19.17 8.70
CA VAL A 170 -38.31 20.48 9.25
C VAL A 170 -39.58 20.29 10.07
N GLU A 171 -39.40 20.17 11.39
CA GLU A 171 -40.46 20.56 12.31
C GLU A 171 -40.54 22.08 12.22
N GLU A 172 -41.68 22.58 11.75
CA GLU A 172 -41.97 23.98 11.56
C GLU A 172 -41.86 24.67 12.93
N SER A 173 -40.66 25.17 13.22
CA SER A 173 -40.35 25.88 14.44
C SER A 173 -40.63 27.34 14.19
N ASP A 174 -41.50 27.93 15.02
CA ASP A 174 -41.75 29.36 15.08
C ASP A 174 -40.48 30.09 15.58
N VAL A 175 -39.50 30.23 14.68
CA VAL A 175 -38.25 30.94 14.94
C VAL A 175 -38.52 32.44 14.79
N TYR A 176 -38.75 33.12 15.92
CA TYR A 176 -38.90 34.57 15.97
C TYR A 176 -37.54 35.29 16.04
N GLY A 177 -37.43 36.43 15.36
CA GLY A 177 -36.31 37.37 15.51
C GLY A 177 -35.15 37.21 14.52
N ARG A 178 -35.29 36.36 13.49
CA ARG A 178 -34.31 36.21 12.39
C ARG A 178 -34.82 36.68 11.02
N GLU A 179 -35.87 37.50 11.00
CA GLU A 179 -36.46 38.01 9.75
C GLU A 179 -35.44 38.85 8.95
N ASP A 180 -34.64 39.69 9.59
CA ASP A 180 -33.63 40.51 8.91
C ASP A 180 -32.52 39.67 8.25
N ASP A 181 -32.12 38.56 8.88
CA ASP A 181 -31.12 37.64 8.33
C ASP A 181 -31.69 36.86 7.14
N LYS A 182 -32.98 36.49 7.22
CA LYS A 182 -33.70 35.80 6.15
C LYS A 182 -33.86 36.70 4.93
N GLU A 183 -34.24 37.96 5.09
CA GLU A 183 -34.35 38.91 3.97
C GLU A 183 -33.01 39.13 3.27
N LYS A 184 -31.91 39.28 4.03
CA LYS A 184 -30.56 39.41 3.46
C LYS A 184 -30.15 38.19 2.64
N ILE A 185 -30.50 36.98 3.08
CA ILE A 185 -30.20 35.75 2.34
C ILE A 185 -31.05 35.66 1.05
N ILE A 186 -32.31 36.08 1.09
CA ILE A 186 -33.16 36.12 -0.10
C ILE A 186 -32.61 37.11 -1.13
N ASP A 187 -32.18 38.30 -0.69
CA ASP A 187 -31.63 39.34 -1.57
C ASP A 187 -30.30 38.93 -2.21
N LEU A 188 -29.54 38.03 -1.58
CA LEU A 188 -28.31 37.44 -2.15
C LEU A 188 -28.58 36.33 -3.18
N LEU A 189 -29.79 35.77 -3.21
CA LEU A 189 -30.16 34.66 -4.10
C LEU A 189 -30.97 35.11 -5.32
N LEU A 190 -31.37 36.39 -5.36
CA LEU A 190 -31.99 37.06 -6.50
C LEU A 190 -30.94 37.85 -7.30
#